data_AF-A0A813IQC3-F1
#
_entry.id   AF-A0A813IQC3-F1
#
_cell.length_a   1.000
_cell.length_b   1.000
_cell.length_c   1.000
_cell.angle_alpha   90.00
_cell.angle_beta   90.00
_cell.angle_gamma   90.00
#
_symmetry.space_group_name_H-M   'P 1'
#
loop_
_entity.id
_entity.type
_entity.pdbx_description
1 polymer ?
#
loop_
_entity_poly.entity_id
_entity_poly.type
_entity_poly.pdbx_seq_one_letter_code
_entity_poly.pdbx_strand_id
1 'polypeptide(L)'
;MGARVSTVSPEVDEEIGIQDNVFPWFHLVQWCAEDAAANCVFRWDLPRIQEAVSILTQDVETFTSRCLEPLPGSAGFSMDDATNFAEWAGALLEWSPSLVKVRFRLVPSRMKEEAFWSRYFAAVREVVRRQVYGQVDGDVQADPDGL
;
A
#
# COMPACT_ATOMS: atom_id res chain seq x y z
N MET A 1 37.44 13.54 -44.43
CA MET A 1 37.12 12.65 -43.29
C MET A 1 36.40 13.50 -42.25
N GLY A 2 35.08 13.40 -42.18
CA GLY A 2 34.27 14.12 -41.19
C GLY A 2 33.18 13.16 -40.73
N ALA A 3 33.42 12.49 -39.62
CA ALA A 3 32.49 11.52 -39.05
C ALA A 3 31.25 12.27 -38.54
N ARG A 4 30.09 11.91 -39.08
CA ARG A 4 28.79 12.36 -38.58
C ARG A 4 28.53 11.60 -37.28
N VAL A 5 28.56 12.30 -36.16
CA VAL A 5 28.05 11.79 -34.88
C VAL A 5 26.53 11.79 -35.01
N SER A 6 25.97 10.61 -35.25
CA SER A 6 24.55 10.36 -35.04
C SER A 6 24.29 10.38 -33.55
N THR A 7 23.78 11.50 -33.04
CA THR A 7 23.08 11.53 -31.75
C THR A 7 21.76 10.79 -31.93
N VAL A 8 21.81 9.47 -31.74
CA VAL A 8 20.64 8.68 -31.39
C VAL A 8 20.31 9.08 -29.96
N SER A 9 19.24 9.87 -29.80
CA SER A 9 18.57 10.02 -28.52
C SER A 9 18.22 8.63 -28.00
N PRO A 10 18.44 8.29 -26.72
CA PRO A 10 17.79 7.12 -26.16
C PRO A 10 16.30 7.44 -26.15
N GLU A 11 15.60 6.89 -27.13
CA GLU A 11 14.18 6.65 -27.09
C GLU A 11 13.99 5.86 -25.79
N VAL A 12 13.51 6.55 -24.76
CA VAL A 12 13.05 5.91 -23.54
C VAL A 12 11.86 5.11 -24.02
N ASP A 13 12.13 3.85 -24.36
CA ASP A 13 11.12 2.81 -24.46
C ASP A 13 10.41 2.88 -23.11
N GLU A 14 9.26 3.56 -23.08
CA GLU A 14 8.31 3.49 -21.98
C GLU A 14 7.85 2.03 -21.97
N GLU A 15 8.67 1.19 -21.35
CA GLU A 15 8.34 -0.15 -20.97
C GLU A 15 7.14 0.01 -20.01
N ILE A 16 5.94 -0.06 -20.58
CA ILE A 16 4.68 -0.31 -19.88
C ILE A 16 4.74 -1.76 -19.38
N GLY A 17 5.73 -2.01 -18.52
CA GLY A 17 6.18 -3.30 -18.07
C GLY A 17 6.52 -3.20 -16.59
N ILE A 18 5.61 -3.74 -15.78
CA ILE A 18 5.91 -4.29 -14.46
C ILE A 18 6.34 -3.23 -13.41
N GLN A 19 5.40 -2.35 -13.03
CA GLN A 19 5.45 -1.73 -11.68
C GLN A 19 5.22 -2.77 -10.54
N ASP A 20 5.08 -4.05 -10.91
CA ASP A 20 4.41 -5.13 -10.17
C ASP A 20 5.31 -5.99 -9.26
N ASN A 21 6.56 -5.62 -8.95
CA ASN A 21 7.44 -6.50 -8.14
C ASN A 21 8.16 -5.81 -6.96
N VAL A 22 7.70 -4.63 -6.53
CA VAL A 22 8.29 -3.99 -5.35
C VAL A 22 7.80 -4.69 -4.08
N PHE A 23 8.68 -5.45 -3.44
CA PHE A 23 8.40 -6.07 -2.14
C PHE A 23 8.37 -5.01 -1.02
N PRO A 24 7.43 -5.06 -0.06
CA PRO A 24 6.31 -6.00 0.07
C PRO A 24 5.02 -5.50 -0.64
N TRP A 25 5.07 -4.35 -1.28
CA TRP A 25 3.90 -3.61 -1.78
C TRP A 25 3.03 -4.37 -2.76
N PHE A 26 3.62 -5.12 -3.69
CA PHE A 26 2.82 -5.95 -4.61
C PHE A 26 1.94 -6.95 -3.85
N HIS A 27 2.54 -7.69 -2.92
CA HIS A 27 1.84 -8.69 -2.11
C HIS A 27 0.80 -8.03 -1.18
N LEU A 28 1.11 -6.86 -0.63
CA LEU A 28 0.15 -6.09 0.18
C LEU A 28 -1.06 -5.69 -0.66
N VAL A 29 -0.86 -5.15 -1.86
CA VAL A 29 -1.98 -4.76 -2.73
C VAL A 29 -2.84 -5.96 -3.11
N GLN A 30 -2.20 -7.09 -3.48
CA GLN A 30 -2.92 -8.33 -3.76
C GLN A 30 -3.73 -8.82 -2.56
N TRP A 31 -3.13 -8.86 -1.38
CA TRP A 31 -3.82 -9.25 -0.14
C TRP A 31 -4.99 -8.31 0.19
N CYS A 32 -4.82 -7.00 -0.01
CA CYS A 32 -5.87 -6.02 0.22
C CYS A 32 -7.07 -6.17 -0.73
N ALA A 33 -6.83 -6.76 -1.91
CA ALA A 33 -7.79 -6.96 -2.98
C ALA A 33 -8.25 -8.43 -3.14
N GLU A 34 -7.91 -9.32 -2.20
CA GLU A 34 -8.21 -10.77 -2.29
C GLU A 34 -9.71 -11.09 -2.47
N ASP A 35 -10.58 -10.23 -1.94
CA ASP A 35 -12.04 -10.36 -1.95
C ASP A 35 -12.72 -9.56 -3.07
N ALA A 36 -11.96 -9.08 -4.05
CA ALA A 36 -12.50 -8.35 -5.18
C ALA A 36 -13.36 -9.22 -6.12
N ALA A 37 -14.27 -8.56 -6.84
CA ALA A 37 -15.01 -9.21 -7.91
C ALA A 37 -14.08 -9.60 -9.08
N ALA A 38 -14.35 -10.75 -9.70
CA ALA A 38 -13.51 -11.32 -10.77
C ALA A 38 -13.36 -10.45 -12.03
N ASN A 39 -14.20 -9.41 -12.17
CA ASN A 39 -14.19 -8.46 -13.28
C ASN A 39 -13.50 -7.12 -12.94
N CYS A 40 -12.86 -6.99 -11.78
CA CYS A 40 -12.09 -5.80 -11.44
C CYS A 40 -10.73 -5.81 -12.13
N VAL A 41 -10.48 -4.84 -13.02
CA VAL A 41 -9.14 -4.52 -13.50
C VAL A 41 -8.55 -3.49 -12.55
N PHE A 42 -7.52 -3.86 -11.80
CA PHE A 42 -6.85 -2.93 -10.90
C PHE A 42 -5.81 -2.12 -11.64
N ARG A 43 -5.89 -0.80 -11.50
CA ARG A 43 -4.76 0.09 -11.72
C ARG A 43 -4.49 0.76 -10.40
N TRP A 44 -3.27 0.66 -9.91
CA TRP A 44 -2.87 1.31 -8.66
C TRP A 44 -1.63 2.18 -8.89
N ASP A 45 -1.61 3.30 -8.20
CA ASP A 45 -0.46 4.20 -8.15
C ASP A 45 0.34 3.89 -6.88
N LEU A 46 1.46 3.18 -7.05
CA LEU A 46 2.30 2.74 -5.93
C LEU A 46 2.84 3.93 -5.10
N PRO A 47 3.45 4.98 -5.70
CA PRO A 47 3.83 6.19 -4.96
C PRO A 47 2.70 6.78 -4.12
N ARG A 48 1.49 6.87 -4.67
CA ARG A 48 0.32 7.39 -3.95
C ARG A 48 -0.12 6.49 -2.80
N ILE A 49 -0.08 5.17 -2.98
CA ILE A 49 -0.34 4.20 -1.90
C ILE A 49 0.68 4.34 -0.79
N GLN A 50 1.97 4.40 -1.15
CA GLN A 50 3.08 4.55 -0.20
C GLN A 50 2.94 5.84 0.61
N GLU A 51 2.64 6.96 -0.05
CA GLU A 51 2.38 8.23 0.62
C GLU A 51 1.20 8.11 1.60
N ALA A 52 0.08 7.55 1.15
CA ALA A 52 -1.11 7.38 2.00
C ALA A 52 -0.86 6.48 3.22
N VAL A 53 -0.11 5.38 3.04
CA VAL A 53 0.29 4.48 4.14
C VAL A 53 1.29 5.14 5.08
N SER A 54 2.21 5.97 4.56
CA SER A 54 3.20 6.67 5.40
C SER A 54 2.54 7.56 6.46
N ILE A 55 1.40 8.19 6.11
CA ILE A 55 0.63 9.05 7.01
C ILE A 55 0.14 8.29 8.25
N LEU A 56 -0.17 6.98 8.16
CA LEU A 56 -0.61 6.17 9.30
C LEU A 56 0.39 6.16 10.46
N THR A 57 1.66 6.41 10.18
CA THR A 57 2.77 6.31 11.14
C THR A 57 3.52 7.62 11.30
N GLN A 58 2.96 8.75 10.87
CA GLN A 58 3.58 10.06 11.02
C GLN A 58 3.97 10.35 12.48
N ASP A 59 3.09 9.95 13.40
CA ASP A 59 3.29 10.05 14.84
C ASP A 59 2.38 9.07 15.61
N VAL A 60 2.53 9.03 16.93
CA VAL A 60 1.81 8.09 17.81
C VAL A 60 0.31 8.41 17.91
N GLU A 61 -0.06 9.68 17.88
CA GLU A 61 -1.45 10.12 17.94
C GLU A 61 -2.19 9.77 16.64
N THR A 62 -1.56 10.01 15.50
CA THR A 62 -2.08 9.58 14.19
C THR A 62 -2.27 8.06 14.14
N PHE A 63 -1.30 7.28 14.61
CA PHE A 63 -1.45 5.82 14.70
C PHE A 63 -2.63 5.44 15.60
N THR A 64 -2.74 6.04 16.78
CA THR A 64 -3.78 5.67 17.75
C THR A 64 -5.18 6.09 17.29
N SER A 65 -5.30 7.13 16.47
CA SER A 65 -6.57 7.60 15.92
C SER A 65 -6.99 6.89 14.63
N ARG A 66 -6.04 6.43 13.81
CA ARG A 66 -6.32 5.78 12.51
C ARG A 66 -6.21 4.26 12.53
N CYS A 67 -5.40 3.69 13.42
CA CYS A 67 -5.20 2.24 13.57
C CYS A 67 -5.95 1.72 14.82
N LEU A 68 -7.28 1.84 14.80
CA LEU A 68 -8.14 1.55 15.96
C LEU A 68 -8.41 0.04 16.12
N GLU A 69 -8.91 -0.57 15.05
CA GLU A 69 -9.40 -1.94 15.05
C GLU A 69 -8.32 -2.92 14.56
N PRO A 70 -8.11 -4.05 15.26
CA PRO A 70 -7.25 -5.12 14.77
C PRO A 70 -7.91 -5.83 13.57
N LEU A 71 -7.10 -6.58 12.82
CA LEU A 71 -7.63 -7.45 11.78
C LEU A 71 -8.63 -8.47 12.36
N PRO A 72 -9.73 -8.79 11.65
CA PRO A 72 -10.64 -9.84 12.07
C PRO A 72 -9.93 -11.20 12.05
N GLY A 73 -10.35 -12.13 12.91
CA GLY A 73 -9.75 -13.47 12.97
C GLY A 73 -9.84 -14.26 11.65
N SER A 74 -10.79 -13.92 10.78
CA SER A 74 -10.92 -14.47 9.43
C SER A 74 -9.82 -14.04 8.46
N ALA A 75 -9.02 -13.02 8.79
CA ALA A 75 -7.93 -12.54 7.94
C ALA A 75 -6.67 -13.42 8.01
N GLY A 76 -6.66 -14.46 8.87
CA GLY A 76 -5.52 -15.39 8.98
C GLY A 76 -4.22 -14.72 9.44
N PHE A 77 -4.31 -13.59 10.16
CA PHE A 77 -3.16 -12.83 10.61
C PHE A 77 -2.39 -13.57 11.72
N SER A 78 -1.07 -13.68 11.56
CA SER A 78 -0.13 -14.13 12.59
C SER A 78 1.22 -13.42 12.41
N MET A 79 2.02 -13.32 13.47
CA MET A 79 3.40 -12.79 13.43
C MET A 79 4.45 -13.91 13.49
N ASP A 80 4.04 -15.17 13.32
CA ASP A 80 4.92 -16.31 13.18
C ASP A 80 5.40 -16.50 11.73
N ASP A 81 6.32 -17.45 11.55
CA ASP A 81 6.85 -17.84 10.24
C ASP A 81 5.84 -18.62 9.38
N ALA A 82 4.61 -18.86 9.86
CA ALA A 82 3.58 -19.57 9.12
C ALA A 82 2.85 -18.66 8.12
N THR A 83 3.02 -17.34 8.24
CA THR A 83 2.39 -16.34 7.38
C THR A 83 3.39 -15.30 6.90
N ASN A 84 3.06 -14.61 5.81
CA ASN A 84 3.96 -13.61 5.22
C ASN A 84 4.00 -12.27 5.99
N PHE A 85 3.15 -12.10 7.01
CA PHE A 85 3.01 -10.81 7.71
C PHE A 85 4.28 -10.40 8.45
N ALA A 86 5.02 -11.35 9.02
CA ALA A 86 6.29 -11.06 9.69
C ALA A 86 7.34 -10.53 8.70
N GLU A 87 7.45 -11.13 7.51
CA GLU A 87 8.35 -10.68 6.45
C GLU A 87 7.94 -9.31 5.90
N TRP A 88 6.64 -9.10 5.69
CA TRP A 88 6.11 -7.80 5.25
C TRP A 88 6.37 -6.72 6.30
N ALA A 89 6.17 -7.03 7.58
CA ALA A 89 6.46 -6.12 8.69
C ALA A 89 7.93 -5.72 8.71
N GLY A 90 8.85 -6.67 8.50
CA GLY A 90 10.29 -6.42 8.37
C GLY A 90 10.60 -5.41 7.26
N ALA A 91 10.10 -5.65 6.05
CA ALA A 91 10.36 -4.74 4.92
C ALA A 91 9.68 -3.37 5.08
N LEU A 92 8.51 -3.30 5.72
CA LEU A 92 7.86 -2.02 6.03
C LEU A 92 8.63 -1.20 7.06
N LEU A 93 9.32 -1.85 8.02
CA LEU A 93 10.20 -1.16 8.96
C LEU A 93 11.45 -0.59 8.27
N GLU A 94 12.02 -1.31 7.31
CA GLU A 94 13.15 -0.82 6.51
C GLU A 94 12.73 0.36 5.63
N TRP A 95 11.54 0.30 5.06
CA TRP A 95 11.00 1.36 4.20
C TRP A 95 10.59 2.62 4.98
N SER A 96 10.02 2.51 6.18
CA SER A 96 9.49 3.66 6.94
C SER A 96 10.19 3.88 8.28
N PRO A 97 11.08 4.89 8.37
CA PRO A 97 11.69 5.29 9.64
C PRO A 97 10.67 5.79 10.68
N SER A 98 9.52 6.32 10.25
CA SER A 98 8.46 6.77 11.15
C SER A 98 7.73 5.59 11.80
N LEU A 99 7.48 4.52 11.03
CA LEU A 99 6.92 3.27 11.56
C LEU A 99 7.81 2.67 12.65
N VAL A 100 9.14 2.64 12.45
CA VAL A 100 10.09 2.19 13.48
C VAL A 100 9.95 3.00 14.77
N LYS A 101 9.89 4.33 14.67
CA LYS A 101 9.77 5.23 15.83
C LYS A 101 8.44 5.03 16.56
N VAL A 102 7.33 4.91 15.83
CA VAL A 102 6.01 4.70 16.42
C VAL A 102 5.93 3.33 17.10
N ARG A 103 6.42 2.26 16.44
CA ARG A 103 6.50 0.91 17.02
C ARG A 103 7.28 0.92 18.32
N PHE A 104 8.48 1.50 18.34
CA PHE A 104 9.33 1.55 19.54
C PHE A 104 8.68 2.31 20.71
N ARG A 105 7.87 3.34 20.43
CA ARG A 105 7.15 4.09 21.47
C ARG A 105 5.91 3.35 22.01
N LEU A 106 5.30 2.50 21.20
CA LEU A 106 4.06 1.80 21.54
C LEU A 106 4.30 0.38 22.05
N VAL A 107 5.37 -0.29 21.61
CA VAL A 107 5.65 -1.70 21.90
C VAL A 107 6.97 -1.83 22.68
N PRO A 108 7.00 -2.58 23.80
CA PRO A 108 5.87 -3.22 24.48
C PRO A 108 5.11 -2.28 25.44
N SER A 109 5.51 -1.02 25.55
CA SER A 109 5.10 -0.13 26.65
C SER A 109 3.59 0.18 26.71
N ARG A 110 2.88 0.19 25.58
CA ARG A 110 1.44 0.47 25.51
C ARG A 110 0.62 -0.67 24.90
N MET A 111 1.22 -1.50 24.05
CA MET A 111 0.57 -2.67 23.45
C MET A 111 1.58 -3.76 23.10
N LYS A 112 1.07 -4.99 22.91
CA LYS A 112 1.86 -6.12 22.43
C LYS A 112 2.22 -5.95 20.95
N GLU A 113 3.31 -6.56 20.52
CA GLU A 113 3.77 -6.53 19.13
C GLU A 113 2.71 -7.04 18.14
N GLU A 114 2.12 -8.19 18.42
CA GLU A 114 1.07 -8.78 17.58
C GLU A 114 -0.15 -7.85 17.45
N ALA A 115 -0.55 -7.19 18.54
CA ALA A 115 -1.65 -6.23 18.52
C ALA A 115 -1.32 -4.96 17.73
N PHE A 116 -0.08 -4.49 17.80
CA PHE A 116 0.41 -3.37 16.99
C PHE A 116 0.32 -3.70 15.50
N TRP A 117 0.87 -4.84 15.09
CA TRP A 117 0.89 -5.25 13.69
C TRP A 117 -0.50 -5.56 13.16
N SER A 118 -1.36 -6.22 13.93
CA SER A 118 -2.75 -6.50 13.54
C SER A 118 -3.51 -5.20 13.23
N ARG A 119 -3.39 -4.18 14.09
CA ARG A 119 -4.02 -2.86 13.87
C ARG A 119 -3.40 -2.12 12.69
N TYR A 120 -2.08 -2.19 12.55
CA TYR A 120 -1.39 -1.54 11.46
C TYR A 120 -1.80 -2.13 10.10
N PHE A 121 -1.79 -3.46 9.96
CA PHE A 121 -2.21 -4.12 8.72
C PHE A 121 -3.70 -3.92 8.41
N ALA A 122 -4.57 -3.83 9.43
CA ALA A 122 -5.97 -3.44 9.22
C ALA A 122 -6.09 -2.04 8.58
N ALA A 123 -5.38 -1.05 9.12
CA ALA A 123 -5.37 0.30 8.58
C ALA A 123 -4.72 0.38 7.19
N VAL A 124 -3.62 -0.35 6.96
CA VAL A 124 -2.99 -0.48 5.63
C VAL A 124 -4.01 -1.04 4.65
N ARG A 125 -4.72 -2.11 5.01
CA ARG A 125 -5.75 -2.73 4.14
C ARG A 125 -6.82 -1.72 3.77
N GLU A 126 -7.34 -0.98 4.73
CA GLU A 126 -8.33 0.06 4.46
C GLU A 126 -7.80 1.15 3.51
N VAL A 127 -6.61 1.69 3.78
CA VAL A 127 -6.02 2.75 2.97
C VAL A 127 -5.72 2.29 1.54
N VAL A 128 -5.13 1.11 1.38
CA VAL A 128 -4.82 0.53 0.06
C VAL A 128 -6.11 0.31 -0.72
N ARG A 129 -7.13 -0.29 -0.11
CA ARG A 129 -8.43 -0.48 -0.76
C ARG A 129 -9.04 0.84 -1.22
N ARG A 130 -8.96 1.91 -0.42
CA ARG A 130 -9.44 3.23 -0.83
C ARG A 130 -8.69 3.76 -2.06
N GLN A 131 -7.39 3.51 -2.20
CA GLN A 131 -6.64 3.93 -3.39
C GLN A 131 -6.96 3.06 -4.61
N VAL A 132 -7.13 1.75 -4.41
CA VAL A 132 -7.36 0.78 -5.49
C VAL A 132 -8.80 0.84 -6.02
N TYR A 133 -9.80 1.00 -5.15
CA TYR A 133 -11.22 1.04 -5.51
C TYR A 133 -11.81 2.45 -5.59
N GLY A 134 -11.18 3.46 -4.97
CA GLY A 134 -11.73 4.82 -4.88
C GLY A 134 -11.64 5.65 -6.16
N GLN A 135 -11.34 5.04 -7.32
CA GLN A 135 -11.32 5.71 -8.62
C GLN A 135 -12.67 5.67 -9.39
N VAL A 136 -13.78 5.26 -8.77
CA VAL A 136 -15.08 5.12 -9.49
C VAL A 136 -15.93 6.40 -9.53
N ASP A 137 -15.57 7.48 -8.84
CA ASP A 137 -16.35 8.73 -8.90
C ASP A 137 -15.71 9.75 -9.86
N GLY A 138 -16.22 9.85 -11.10
CA GLY A 138 -15.79 10.93 -11.99
C GLY A 138 -16.35 11.05 -13.42
N ASP A 139 -16.98 10.04 -14.01
CA ASP A 139 -17.50 10.12 -15.39
C ASP A 139 -18.93 9.57 -15.49
N VAL A 140 -19.84 10.15 -14.69
CA VAL A 140 -21.25 10.21 -15.10
C VAL A 140 -21.45 11.61 -15.64
N GLN A 141 -21.13 11.78 -16.92
CA GLN A 141 -21.61 12.91 -17.71
C GLN A 141 -23.14 12.84 -17.65
N ALA A 142 -23.72 13.65 -16.76
CA ALA A 142 -25.15 13.90 -16.75
C ALA A 142 -25.48 14.54 -18.10
N ASP A 143 -26.03 13.74 -19.01
CA ASP A 143 -26.64 14.18 -20.26
C ASP A 143 -27.67 15.27 -19.92
N PRO A 144 -27.45 16.55 -20.30
CA PRO A 144 -28.41 17.60 -20.03
C PRO A 144 -29.48 17.72 -21.13
N ASP A 145 -29.50 16.85 -22.14
CA ASP A 145 -30.42 16.92 -23.28
C ASP A 145 -31.28 15.66 -23.40
N GLY A 146 -32.18 15.50 -22.44
CA GLY A 146 -33.42 14.75 -22.66
C GLY A 146 -34.39 15.59 -23.47
N LEU A 147 -34.36 15.42 -24.80
CA LEU A 147 -35.40 15.87 -25.73
C LEU A 147 -36.38 14.72 -26.04
#